data_AF-K2DTZ2-F1
#
_entry.id   AF-K2DTZ2-F1
#
_cell.length_a   1.000
_cell.length_b   1.000
_cell.length_c   1.000
_cell.angle_alpha   90.00
_cell.angle_beta   90.00
_cell.angle_gamma   90.00
#
_symmetry.space_group_name_H-M   'P 1'
#
loop_
_entity.id
_entity.type
_entity.pdbx_description
1 polymer ?
#
loop_
_entity_poly.entity_id
_entity_poly.type
_entity_poly.pdbx_seq_one_letter_code
_entity_poly.pdbx_strand_id
1 'polypeptide(L)' 'MATLASLKLTAAKKPTQQSPIQVRRNKLCQRLQEQIQLAKAKQAGTTYVAHKSRIVKDAETGLRQAVQQPKRVKE' A
#
# COMPACT_ATOMS: atom_id res chain seq x y z
N MET A 1 20.95 -16.11 39.73
CA MET A 1 20.17 -14.90 40.07
C MET A 1 20.77 -13.58 39.55
N ALA A 2 22.07 -13.48 39.19
CA ALA A 2 22.67 -12.21 38.77
C ALA A 2 22.45 -11.81 37.29
N THR A 3 22.08 -12.73 36.41
CA THR A 3 21.99 -12.47 34.96
C THR A 3 20.68 -11.82 34.51
N LEU A 4 19.60 -11.95 35.28
CA LEU A 4 18.30 -11.36 34.95
C LEU A 4 18.19 -9.88 35.36
N ALA A 5 19.05 -9.40 36.25
CA ALA A 5 19.05 -8.02 36.74
C ALA A 5 19.73 -7.03 35.77
N SER A 6 20.58 -7.51 34.86
CA SER A 6 21.27 -6.68 33.86
C SER A 6 20.46 -6.45 32.58
N LEU A 7 19.37 -7.19 32.38
CA LEU A 7 18.49 -7.00 31.23
C LEU A 7 17.49 -5.89 31.52
N LYS A 8 17.49 -4.86 30.68
CA LYS A 8 16.46 -3.82 30.67
C LYS A 8 15.14 -4.44 30.17
N LEU A 9 14.38 -5.04 31.07
CA LEU A 9 13.07 -5.61 30.80
C LEU A 9 12.02 -4.49 30.68
N THR A 10 12.13 -3.68 29.64
CA THR A 10 11.07 -2.73 29.28
C THR A 10 10.02 -3.46 28.45
N ALA A 11 8.74 -3.34 28.81
CA ALA A 11 7.64 -3.85 28.00
C ALA A 11 7.78 -3.34 26.56
N ALA A 12 7.98 -4.24 25.60
CA ALA A 12 8.18 -3.88 24.21
C ALA A 12 6.94 -3.13 23.70
N LYS A 13 7.06 -1.82 23.52
CA LYS A 13 6.01 -1.01 22.87
C LYS A 13 5.97 -1.38 21.40
N LYS A 14 5.01 -2.21 21.00
CA LYS A 14 4.71 -2.43 19.59
C LYS A 14 4.39 -1.08 18.95
N PRO A 15 5.09 -0.69 17.86
CA PRO A 15 4.75 0.54 17.17
C PRO A 15 3.34 0.40 16.60
N THR A 16 2.47 1.36 16.93
CA THR A 16 1.08 1.40 16.46
C THR A 16 0.99 1.74 14.97
N GLN A 17 2.03 2.37 14.42
CA GLN A 17 2.11 2.75 13.01
C GLN A 17 3.43 2.26 12.39
N GLN A 18 3.36 1.89 11.11
CA GLN A 18 4.54 1.56 10.32
C GLN A 18 5.49 2.74 10.25
N SER A 19 6.80 2.48 10.25
CA SER A 19 7.79 3.55 10.11
C SER A 19 7.56 4.33 8.79
N PRO A 20 7.78 5.66 8.77
CA PRO A 20 7.64 6.45 7.54
C PRO A 20 8.48 5.92 6.37
N ILE A 21 9.65 5.33 6.67
CA ILE A 21 10.55 4.73 5.68
C ILE A 21 9.91 3.49 5.06
N GLN A 22 9.33 2.59 5.87
CA GLN A 22 8.61 1.42 5.37
C GLN A 22 7.41 1.82 4.53
N VAL A 23 6.66 2.85 4.94
CA VAL A 23 5.53 3.37 4.16
C VAL A 23 5.98 3.85 2.77
N ARG A 24 7.10 4.58 2.68
CA ARG A 24 7.66 5.03 1.39
C ARG A 24 8.09 3.85 0.52
N ARG A 25 8.75 2.83 1.10
CA ARG A 25 9.15 1.61 0.37
C ARG A 25 7.94 0.85 -0.16
N ASN A 26 6.91 0.65 0.66
CA ASN A 26 5.69 -0.05 0.25
C ASN A 26 5.01 0.66 -0.93
N LYS A 27 4.93 2.00 -0.90
CA LYS A 27 4.40 2.80 -2.02
C LYS A 27 5.24 2.64 -3.30
N LEU A 28 6.56 2.53 -3.18
CA LEU A 28 7.44 2.32 -4.32
C LEU A 28 7.26 0.90 -4.90
N CYS A 29 7.23 -0.13 -4.06
CA CYS A 29 6.97 -1.50 -4.49
C CYS A 29 5.63 -1.63 -5.24
N GLN A 30 4.57 -0.98 -4.74
CA GLN A 30 3.28 -0.95 -5.42
C GLN A 30 3.38 -0.34 -6.83
N ARG A 31 4.09 0.79 -6.98
CA ARG A 31 4.29 1.43 -8.30
C ARG A 31 5.07 0.54 -9.26
N LEU A 32 6.13 -0.12 -8.77
CA LEU A 32 6.92 -1.04 -9.59
C LEU A 32 6.10 -2.24 -10.05
N GLN A 33 5.25 -2.80 -9.17
CA GLN A 33 4.34 -3.88 -9.55
C GLN A 33 3.34 -3.45 -10.62
N GLU A 34 2.76 -2.25 -10.51
CA GLU A 34 1.88 -1.67 -11.55
C GLU A 34 2.62 -1.55 -12.89
N GLN A 35 3.88 -1.09 -12.89
CA GLN A 35 4.70 -0.96 -14.11
C GLN A 35 5.07 -2.31 -14.72
N ILE A 36 5.40 -3.32 -13.90
CA ILE A 36 5.69 -4.67 -14.37
C ILE A 36 4.44 -5.28 -15.03
N GLN A 37 3.25 -5.10 -14.43
CA GLN A 37 2.00 -5.59 -15.01
C GLN A 37 1.68 -4.90 -16.34
N LEU A 38 1.89 -3.58 -16.43
CA LEU A 38 1.76 -2.84 -17.68
C LEU A 38 2.73 -3.36 -18.75
N ALA A 39 4.00 -3.57 -18.40
CA ALA A 39 5.00 -4.10 -19.33
C ALA A 39 4.63 -5.51 -19.83
N LYS A 40 4.16 -6.39 -18.94
CA LYS A 40 3.69 -7.73 -19.31
C LYS A 40 2.47 -7.69 -20.23
N ALA A 41 1.51 -6.81 -19.96
CA ALA A 41 0.34 -6.65 -20.81
C ALA A 41 0.72 -6.14 -22.21
N LYS A 42 1.64 -5.16 -22.28
CA LYS A 42 2.23 -4.70 -23.55
C LYS A 42 2.92 -5.82 -24.32
N GLN A 43 3.72 -6.65 -23.65
CA GLN A 43 4.36 -7.82 -24.28
C GLN A 43 3.34 -8.82 -24.82
N ALA A 44 2.22 -9.03 -24.10
CA ALA A 44 1.14 -9.93 -24.51
C ALA A 44 0.15 -9.31 -25.52
N GLY A 45 0.31 -8.03 -25.90
CA GLY A 45 -0.62 -7.32 -26.77
C GLY A 45 -1.99 -7.02 -26.14
N THR A 46 -2.10 -7.08 -24.81
CA THR A 46 -3.33 -6.80 -24.06
C THR A 46 -3.28 -5.45 -23.34
N THR A 47 -4.43 -4.85 -23.06
CA THR A 47 -4.51 -3.58 -22.34
C THR A 47 -4.56 -3.80 -20.83
N TYR A 48 -3.63 -3.19 -20.09
CA TYR A 48 -3.66 -3.16 -18.62
C TYR A 48 -4.22 -1.85 -18.10
N VAL A 49 -5.25 -1.94 -17.26
CA VAL A 49 -5.82 -0.80 -16.53
C VAL A 49 -5.50 -0.97 -15.05
N ALA A 50 -4.61 -0.15 -14.51
CA ALA A 50 -4.36 -0.14 -13.06
C ALA A 50 -5.58 0.48 -12.37
N HIS A 51 -6.08 -0.15 -11.31
CA HIS A 51 -7.18 0.40 -10.51
C HIS A 51 -6.67 0.97 -9.19
N LYS A 52 -7.07 2.20 -8.87
CA LYS A 52 -6.84 2.84 -7.57
C LYS A 52 -8.17 2.92 -6.84
N SER A 53 -8.21 2.43 -5.61
CA SER A 53 -9.37 2.63 -4.73
C SER A 53 -9.48 4.11 -4.33
N ARG A 54 -10.63 4.72 -4.62
CA ARG A 54 -11.02 6.04 -4.16
C ARG A 54 -12.30 5.91 -3.36
N ILE A 55 -12.33 6.52 -2.18
CA ILE A 55 -13.58 6.64 -1.42
C ILE A 55 -14.35 7.81 -2.02
N VAL A 56 -15.49 7.52 -2.62
CA VAL A 56 -16.42 8.49 -3.18
C VAL A 56 -17.65 8.56 -2.27
N LYS A 57 -18.17 9.77 -2.04
CA LYS A 57 -19.48 9.92 -1.40
C LYS A 57 -20.54 9.72 -2.48
N ASP A 58 -21.42 8.77 -2.25
CA ASP A 58 -22.53 8.47 -3.13
C ASP A 58 -23.57 9.59 -3.06
N ALA A 59 -24.05 10.05 -4.22
CA ALA A 59 -24.84 11.28 -4.34
C ALA A 59 -26.29 11.10 -3.87
N GLU A 60 -26.82 9.87 -3.92
CA GLU A 60 -28.20 9.57 -3.53
C GLU A 60 -28.31 9.15 -2.05
N THR A 61 -27.31 8.44 -1.52
CA THR A 61 -27.36 7.85 -0.17
C THR A 61 -26.49 8.57 0.86
N GLY A 62 -25.58 9.45 0.43
CA GLY A 62 -24.64 10.17 1.31
C GLY A 62 -23.57 9.28 1.96
N LEU A 63 -23.58 7.97 1.69
CA LEU A 63 -22.65 7.00 2.24
C LEU A 63 -21.32 7.00 1.48
N ARG A 64 -20.25 6.66 2.19
CA ARG A 64 -18.90 6.57 1.62
C ARG A 64 -18.68 5.18 1.04
N GLN A 65 -18.55 5.08 -0.29
CA GLN A 65 -18.26 3.82 -0.98
C GLN A 65 -16.84 3.83 -1.55
N ALA A 66 -16.13 2.72 -1.42
CA ALA A 66 -14.81 2.54 -2.02
C ALA A 66 -14.95 2.07 -3.46
N VAL A 67 -14.77 2.97 -4.43
CA VAL A 67 -14.86 2.68 -5.86
C VAL A 67 -13.46 2.48 -6.44
N GLN A 68 -13.27 1.47 -7.29
CA GLN A 68 -12.03 1.22 -8.01
C GLN A 68 -11.99 2.06 -9.29
N GLN A 69 -11.21 3.15 -9.30
CA GLN A 69 -11.07 4.01 -10.48
C GLN A 69 -9.82 3.65 -11.28
N PRO A 70 -9.88 3.69 -12.62
CA PRO A 70 -8.71 3.49 -13.45
C PRO A 70 -7.70 4.62 -13.22
N LYS A 71 -6.45 4.25 -12.96
CA LYS A 71 -5.32 5.14 -12.78
C LYS A 71 -4.39 4.97 -13.98
N ARG A 72 -4.05 6.09 -14.61
CA ARG A 72 -2.99 6.10 -15.62
C ARG A 72 -1.64 5.82 -14.94
N VAL A 73 -1.03 4.70 -15.27
CA VAL A 73 0.36 4.41 -14.92
C VAL A 73 1.23 5.21 -15.88
N LYS A 74 2.21 5.98 -15.37
CA LYS A 74 3.16 6.68 -16.22
C LYS A 74 4.11 5.64 -16.82
N GLU A 75 4.21 5.68 -18.15
CA GLU A 75 5.23 4.98 -18.92
C GLU A 75 6.57 5.71 -18.81
#